data_AF-A0A5S3YMG9-F1
#
_entry.id   AF-A0A5S3YMG9-F1
#
_cell.length_a   1.000
_cell.length_b   1.000
_cell.length_c   1.000
_cell.angle_alpha   90.00
_cell.angle_beta   90.00
_cell.angle_gamma   90.00
#
_symmetry.space_group_name_H-M   'P 1'
#
loop_
_entity.id
_entity.type
_entity.pdbx_description
1 polymer ?
#
loop_
_entity_poly.entity_id
_entity_poly.type
_entity_poly.pdbx_seq_one_letter_code
_entity_poly.pdbx_strand_id
1 'polypeptide(L)'
;SGGKIIIANPNEKMTKEHMQYMIGLYEAKFRGHPAAEDFKRMNLQFVESYYANFYTMQQLKNGLTTAGFTITHTDNTHYHGAVNLIIATK
;
A
#
# COMPACT_ATOMS: atom_id res chain seq x y z
N SER A 1 -2.51 -29.89 -0.90
CA SER A 1 -2.49 -28.69 -1.77
C SER A 1 -2.04 -27.51 -0.93
N GLY A 2 -1.03 -26.79 -1.40
CA GLY A 2 -0.50 -25.64 -0.67
C GLY A 2 -1.40 -24.40 -0.75
N GLY A 3 -1.32 -23.51 0.24
CA GLY A 3 -2.11 -22.28 0.30
C GLY A 3 -1.38 -21.10 -0.34
N LYS A 4 -2.07 -20.22 -1.07
CA LYS A 4 -1.52 -18.96 -1.61
C LYS A 4 -2.08 -17.77 -0.83
N ILE A 5 -1.20 -16.87 -0.39
CA ILE A 5 -1.57 -15.59 0.21
C ILE A 5 -1.05 -14.44 -0.66
N ILE A 6 -1.88 -13.40 -0.80
CA ILE A 6 -1.55 -12.17 -1.50
C ILE A 6 -1.83 -11.03 -0.53
N ILE A 7 -0.79 -10.24 -0.22
CA ILE A 7 -0.88 -9.10 0.68
C ILE A 7 -0.66 -7.84 -0.14
N ALA A 8 -1.65 -6.95 -0.14
CA ALA A 8 -1.52 -5.58 -0.62
C ALA A 8 -1.46 -4.67 0.61
N ASN A 9 -0.31 -4.01 0.81
CA ASN A 9 -0.05 -3.15 1.95
C ASN A 9 0.40 -1.78 1.45
N PRO A 10 -0.03 -0.67 2.07
CA PRO A 10 0.46 0.65 1.66
C PRO A 10 2.00 0.72 1.73
N ASN A 11 2.62 1.53 0.89
CA ASN A 11 4.08 1.59 0.81
C ASN A 11 4.64 2.48 1.93
N GLU A 12 5.50 1.93 2.79
CA GLU A 12 6.14 2.67 3.89
C GLU A 12 7.05 3.81 3.43
N LYS A 13 7.45 3.79 2.15
CA LYS A 13 8.25 4.83 1.51
C LYS A 13 7.41 5.90 0.82
N MET A 14 6.09 5.80 0.90
CA MET A 14 5.21 6.82 0.35
C MET A 14 5.44 8.14 1.09
N THR A 15 5.65 9.21 0.35
CA THR A 15 5.80 10.56 0.91
C THR A 15 4.55 11.39 0.64
N LYS A 16 4.36 12.46 1.41
CA LYS A 16 3.24 13.37 1.23
C LYS A 16 3.22 13.96 -0.17
N GLU A 17 4.38 14.34 -0.69
CA GLU A 17 4.56 14.94 -2.02
C GLU A 17 4.15 13.95 -3.11
N HIS A 18 4.55 12.68 -2.98
CA HIS A 18 4.17 11.64 -3.92
C HIS A 18 2.65 11.38 -3.85
N MET A 19 2.06 11.34 -2.66
CA MET A 19 0.60 11.20 -2.52
C MET A 19 -0.16 12.40 -3.11
N GLN A 20 0.35 13.62 -2.96
CA GLN A 20 -0.21 14.80 -3.61
C GLN A 20 -0.15 14.70 -5.14
N TYR A 21 0.99 14.25 -5.68
CA TYR A 21 1.11 13.96 -7.12
C TYR A 21 0.08 12.93 -7.58
N MET A 22 -0.09 11.84 -6.85
CA MET A 22 -1.07 10.79 -7.12
C MET A 22 -2.51 11.31 -7.07
N ILE A 23 -2.86 12.08 -6.04
CA ILE A 23 -4.16 12.73 -5.94
C ILE A 23 -4.40 13.61 -7.18
N GLY A 24 -3.41 14.41 -7.60
CA GLY A 24 -3.51 15.24 -8.80
C GLY A 24 -3.72 14.43 -10.08
N LEU A 25 -3.04 13.28 -10.25
CA LEU A 25 -3.24 12.39 -11.40
C LEU A 25 -4.68 11.87 -11.50
N TYR A 26 -5.31 11.59 -10.35
CA TYR A 26 -6.65 11.00 -10.30
C TYR A 26 -7.76 12.01 -10.01
N GLU A 27 -7.43 13.27 -9.73
CA GLU A 27 -8.38 14.32 -9.36
C GLU A 27 -9.48 14.50 -10.41
N ALA A 28 -9.12 14.43 -11.69
CA ALA A 28 -10.08 14.48 -12.80
C ALA A 28 -11.13 13.36 -12.74
N LYS A 29 -10.79 12.20 -12.18
CA LYS A 29 -11.72 11.06 -12.00
C LYS A 29 -12.66 11.24 -10.81
N PHE A 30 -12.32 12.11 -9.86
CA PHE A 30 -13.12 12.40 -8.69
C PHE A 30 -13.95 13.69 -8.84
N ARG A 31 -13.89 14.35 -9.99
CA ARG A 31 -14.56 15.62 -10.23
C ARG A 31 -16.07 15.49 -10.04
N GLY A 32 -16.62 16.28 -9.12
CA GLY A 32 -18.05 16.27 -8.80
C GLY A 32 -18.48 15.19 -7.80
N HIS A 33 -17.57 14.35 -7.32
CA HIS A 33 -17.89 13.39 -6.27
C HIS A 33 -17.89 14.07 -4.89
N PRO A 34 -18.98 13.97 -4.10
CA PRO A 34 -19.09 14.70 -2.82
C PRO A 34 -18.03 14.30 -1.79
N ALA A 35 -17.53 13.06 -1.87
CA ALA A 35 -16.47 12.56 -0.97
C ALA A 35 -15.03 12.83 -1.46
N ALA A 36 -14.83 13.56 -2.57
CA ALA A 36 -13.50 13.75 -3.14
C ALA A 36 -12.54 14.46 -2.18
N GLU A 37 -12.99 15.55 -1.53
CA GLU A 37 -12.15 16.32 -0.60
C GLU A 37 -11.79 15.54 0.65
N ASP A 38 -12.75 14.76 1.20
CA ASP A 38 -12.47 13.87 2.32
C ASP A 38 -11.50 12.75 1.94
N PHE A 39 -11.67 12.15 0.75
CA PHE A 39 -10.74 11.15 0.24
C PHE A 39 -9.31 11.71 0.16
N LYS A 40 -9.14 12.91 -0.40
CA LYS A 40 -7.83 13.57 -0.48
C LYS A 40 -7.22 13.78 0.90
N ARG A 41 -7.99 14.38 1.82
CA ARG A 41 -7.54 14.68 3.18
C ARG A 41 -7.11 13.41 3.92
N MET A 42 -7.92 12.35 3.84
CA MET A 42 -7.63 11.07 4.50
C MET A 42 -6.37 10.42 3.96
N ASN A 43 -6.17 10.40 2.63
CA ASN A 43 -4.96 9.83 2.04
C ASN A 43 -3.68 10.62 2.39
N LEU A 44 -3.78 11.95 2.54
CA LEU A 44 -2.63 12.75 3.00
C LEU A 44 -2.30 12.49 4.47
N GLN A 45 -3.31 12.47 5.35
CA GLN A 45 -3.14 12.14 6.77
C GLN A 45 -2.59 10.73 6.97
N PHE A 46 -3.01 9.80 6.11
CA PHE A 46 -2.55 8.42 6.12
C PHE A 46 -1.04 8.32 5.97
N VAL A 47 -0.47 9.04 4.98
CA VAL A 47 0.97 8.96 4.68
C VAL A 47 1.81 9.52 5.83
N GLU A 48 1.33 10.55 6.51
CA GLU A 48 1.99 11.13 7.67
C GLU A 48 1.96 10.21 8.91
N SER A 49 1.03 9.26 8.96
CA SER A 49 0.81 8.36 10.10
C SER A 49 1.07 6.89 9.80
N TYR A 50 1.76 6.59 8.68
CA TYR A 50 1.98 5.23 8.20
C TYR A 50 2.51 4.28 9.30
N TYR A 51 3.62 4.66 9.95
CA TYR A 51 4.31 3.81 10.92
C TYR A 51 3.52 3.58 12.22
N ALA A 52 2.47 4.38 12.47
CA ALA A 52 1.58 4.16 13.60
C ALA A 52 0.52 3.08 13.31
N ASN A 53 0.24 2.80 12.03
CA ASN A 53 -0.95 2.03 11.63
C ASN A 53 -0.65 0.80 10.76
N PHE A 54 0.53 0.71 10.14
CA PHE A 54 0.85 -0.33 9.16
C PHE A 54 2.22 -0.98 9.38
N TYR A 55 2.32 -2.24 8.99
CA TYR A 55 3.58 -2.97 8.95
C TYR A 55 4.41 -2.55 7.74
N THR A 56 5.72 -2.42 7.89
CA THR A 56 6.65 -2.29 6.78
C THR A 56 6.68 -3.56 5.92
N MET A 57 7.13 -3.45 4.67
CA MET A 57 7.26 -4.62 3.79
C MET A 57 8.17 -5.68 4.41
N GLN A 58 9.24 -5.28 5.10
CA GLN A 58 10.15 -6.21 5.76
C GLN A 58 9.49 -6.94 6.94
N GLN A 59 8.68 -6.26 7.75
CA GLN A 59 7.94 -6.91 8.85
C GLN A 59 6.97 -7.97 8.32
N LEU A 60 6.25 -7.66 7.24
CA LEU A 60 5.34 -8.61 6.58
C LEU A 60 6.09 -9.83 6.04
N LYS A 61 7.22 -9.62 5.36
CA LYS A 61 8.06 -10.71 4.84
C LYS A 61 8.57 -11.62 5.96
N ASN A 62 9.03 -11.04 7.05
CA ASN A 62 9.50 -11.79 8.22
C ASN A 62 8.36 -12.61 8.82
N GLY A 63 7.19 -12.01 9.04
CA GLY A 63 6.01 -12.70 9.57
C GLY A 63 5.57 -13.89 8.70
N LEU A 64 5.53 -13.70 7.38
CA LEU A 64 5.21 -14.78 6.44
C LEU A 64 6.22 -15.93 6.49
N THR A 65 7.50 -15.61 6.51
CA THR A 65 8.57 -16.62 6.57
C THR A 65 8.50 -17.41 7.88
N THR A 66 8.31 -16.72 9.01
CA THR A 66 8.13 -17.36 10.32
C THR A 66 6.88 -18.26 10.36
N ALA A 67 5.82 -17.90 9.64
CA ALA A 67 4.61 -18.71 9.51
C ALA A 67 4.75 -19.92 8.55
N GLY A 68 5.94 -20.11 7.97
CA GLY A 68 6.26 -21.22 7.06
C GLY A 68 5.83 -20.99 5.62
N PHE A 69 5.57 -19.74 5.20
CA PHE A 69 5.34 -19.42 3.81
C PHE A 69 6.65 -19.11 3.09
N THR A 70 6.73 -19.49 1.81
CA THR A 70 7.77 -19.04 0.88
C THR A 70 7.27 -17.85 0.10
N ILE A 71 7.99 -16.73 0.15
CA ILE A 71 7.67 -15.55 -0.66
C ILE A 71 8.10 -15.82 -2.11
N THR A 72 7.15 -15.75 -3.04
CA THR A 72 7.39 -16.04 -4.46
C THR A 72 7.50 -14.78 -5.30
N HIS A 73 6.90 -13.67 -4.85
CA HIS A 73 6.93 -12.40 -5.58
C HIS A 73 6.75 -11.20 -4.64
N THR A 74 7.40 -10.09 -4.98
CA THR A 74 7.20 -8.78 -4.36
C THR A 74 7.19 -7.70 -5.44
N ASP A 75 6.26 -6.76 -5.35
CA ASP A 75 6.16 -5.59 -6.23
C ASP A 75 5.96 -4.33 -5.37
N ASN A 76 6.68 -3.26 -5.67
CA ASN A 76 6.60 -1.97 -5.00
C ASN A 76 6.28 -0.82 -5.97
N THR A 77 5.85 -1.15 -7.19
CA THR A 77 5.48 -0.21 -8.25
C THR A 77 3.97 -0.11 -8.45
N HIS A 78 3.20 -0.95 -7.75
CA HIS A 78 1.75 -0.98 -7.83
C HIS A 78 1.13 0.36 -7.44
N TYR A 79 0.17 0.83 -8.24
CA TYR A 79 -0.42 2.17 -8.12
C TYR A 79 0.64 3.28 -8.01
N HIS A 80 1.59 3.31 -8.93
CA HIS A 80 2.75 4.23 -8.94
C HIS A 80 3.59 4.15 -7.65
N GLY A 81 3.61 2.98 -7.01
CA GLY A 81 4.35 2.75 -5.78
C GLY A 81 3.61 3.18 -4.51
N ALA A 82 2.30 3.42 -4.56
CA ALA A 82 1.49 3.60 -3.36
C ALA A 82 1.25 2.32 -2.56
N VAL A 83 1.40 1.16 -3.19
CA VAL A 83 1.11 -0.13 -2.59
C VAL A 83 2.27 -1.09 -2.85
N ASN A 84 2.70 -1.75 -1.79
CA ASN A 84 3.52 -2.95 -1.85
C ASN A 84 2.62 -4.18 -2.00
N LEU A 85 3.02 -5.09 -2.88
CA LEU A 85 2.40 -6.39 -3.07
C LEU A 85 3.39 -7.47 -2.63
N ILE A 86 2.92 -8.43 -1.84
CA ILE A 86 3.67 -9.66 -1.51
C ILE A 86 2.79 -10.86 -1.88
N ILE A 87 3.36 -11.81 -2.62
CA ILE A 87 2.72 -13.09 -2.91
C ILE A 87 3.56 -14.19 -2.28
N ALA A 88 2.93 -15.06 -1.51
CA ALA A 88 3.60 -16.18 -0.86
C ALA A 88 2.76 -17.46 -0.92
N THR A 89 3.43 -18.61 -0.86
CA THR A 89 2.83 -19.94 -0.92
C THR A 89 3.33 -20.82 0.22
N LYS A 90 2.48 -21.71 0.73
CA LYS A 90 2.79 -22.67 1.79
C LYS A 90 2.56 -24.09 1.32
#